data_AF-A0A4Q0Z9P0-F1
#
_entry.id   AF-A0A4Q0Z9P0-F1
#
_cell.length_a   1.000
_cell.length_b   1.000
_cell.length_c   1.000
_cell.angle_alpha   90.00
_cell.angle_beta   90.00
_cell.angle_gamma   90.00
#
_symmetry.space_group_name_H-M   'P 1'
#
loop_
_entity.id
_entity.type
_entity.pdbx_description
1 polymer ?
#
loop_
_entity_poly.entity_id
_entity_poly.type
_entity_poly.pdbx_seq_one_letter_code
_entity_poly.pdbx_strand_id
1 'polypeptide(L)'
;MNYFELFGLPSQFKLDGSLLSSQFRELQKRFHPDNFASSSERDRLMAVQKASEINDAYQVLKQPISRAEYILAENGVDIRAEQQTMQDPMFLMEQMELREELEHISASPDAS
;
A
#
# COMPACT_ATOMS: atom_id res chain seq x y z
N MET A 1 13.48 1.18 11.20
CA MET A 1 13.73 0.98 9.76
C MET A 1 12.39 1.03 9.08
N ASN A 2 12.19 1.99 8.19
CA ASN A 2 10.91 2.22 7.51
C ASN A 2 10.82 1.39 6.22
N TYR A 3 9.66 1.38 5.56
CA TYR A 3 9.45 0.58 4.36
C TYR A 3 10.32 1.02 3.18
N PHE A 4 10.65 2.31 3.06
CA PHE A 4 11.55 2.78 2.00
C PHE A 4 12.98 2.27 2.23
N GLU A 5 13.46 2.34 3.46
CA GLU A 5 14.76 1.81 3.87
C GLU A 5 14.85 0.30 3.67
N LEU A 6 13.76 -0.44 3.89
CA LEU A 6 13.69 -1.88 3.63
C LEU A 6 14.03 -2.22 2.18
N PHE A 7 13.56 -1.43 1.22
CA PHE A 7 13.87 -1.60 -0.21
C PHE A 7 15.11 -0.83 -0.67
N GLY A 8 15.77 -0.06 0.20
CA GLY A 8 16.88 0.82 -0.17
C GLY A 8 16.45 1.98 -1.09
N LEU A 9 15.23 2.48 -0.91
CA LEU A 9 14.63 3.55 -1.69
C LEU A 9 14.63 4.87 -0.90
N PRO A 10 14.63 6.04 -1.59
CA PRO A 10 14.41 7.31 -0.93
C PRO A 10 12.97 7.41 -0.42
N SER A 11 12.79 8.02 0.76
CA SER A 11 11.48 8.27 1.36
C SER A 11 10.80 9.47 0.67
N GLN A 12 10.10 9.18 -0.43
CA GLN A 12 9.43 10.19 -1.25
C GLN A 12 8.17 9.63 -1.92
N PHE A 13 7.22 10.52 -2.22
CA PHE A 13 5.97 10.09 -2.87
C PHE A 13 6.18 9.59 -4.29
N LYS A 14 6.99 10.28 -5.09
CA LYS A 14 7.34 9.84 -6.45
C LYS A 14 8.27 8.62 -6.36
N LEU A 15 7.77 7.47 -6.75
CA LEU A 15 8.50 6.20 -6.62
C LEU A 15 8.48 5.47 -7.96
N ASP A 16 9.64 4.94 -8.34
CA ASP A 16 9.79 4.08 -9.50
C ASP A 16 9.26 2.68 -9.17
N GLY A 17 8.10 2.35 -9.75
CA GLY A 17 7.45 1.05 -9.54
C GLY A 17 8.26 -0.13 -10.08
N SER A 18 9.09 0.08 -11.10
CA SER A 18 9.95 -0.96 -11.66
C SER A 18 11.10 -1.30 -10.71
N LEU A 19 11.73 -0.27 -10.14
CA LEU A 19 12.76 -0.42 -9.12
C LEU A 19 12.21 -1.08 -7.86
N LEU A 20 11.06 -0.63 -7.35
CA LEU A 20 10.41 -1.26 -6.20
C LEU A 20 10.11 -2.74 -6.46
N SER A 21 9.60 -3.08 -7.64
CA SER A 21 9.33 -4.47 -8.01
C SER A 21 10.59 -5.32 -8.09
N SER A 22 11.70 -4.75 -8.57
CA SER A 22 13.00 -5.42 -8.61
C SER A 22 13.52 -5.68 -7.19
N GLN A 23 13.53 -4.67 -6.33
CA GLN A 23 13.97 -4.77 -4.94
C GLN A 23 13.11 -5.77 -4.15
N PHE A 24 11.80 -5.78 -4.40
CA PHE A 24 10.89 -6.76 -3.81
C PHE A 24 11.25 -8.20 -4.18
N ARG A 25 11.49 -8.49 -5.46
CA ARG A 25 11.87 -9.84 -5.91
C ARG A 25 13.20 -10.30 -5.30
N GLU A 26 14.19 -9.42 -5.22
CA GLU A 26 15.48 -9.71 -4.58
C GLU A 26 15.31 -10.07 -3.10
N LEU A 27 14.56 -9.25 -2.35
CA LEU A 27 14.30 -9.51 -0.93
C LEU A 27 13.45 -10.76 -0.71
N GLN A 28 12.41 -10.96 -1.52
CA GLN A 28 11.55 -12.15 -1.44
C GLN A 28 12.37 -13.41 -1.70
N LYS A 29 13.27 -13.42 -2.70
CA LYS A 29 14.15 -14.55 -2.98
C LYS A 29 15.13 -14.81 -1.83
N ARG A 30 15.65 -13.76 -1.20
CA ARG A 30 16.60 -13.88 -0.08
C ARG A 30 15.95 -14.41 1.19
N PHE A 31 14.75 -13.92 1.51
CA PHE A 31 14.03 -14.21 2.75
C PHE A 31 12.86 -15.19 2.57
N HIS A 32 12.82 -15.93 1.46
CA HIS A 32 11.77 -16.91 1.22
C HIS A 32 11.78 -17.98 2.33
N PRO A 33 10.64 -18.31 2.96
CA PRO A 33 10.58 -19.31 4.03
C PRO A 33 11.16 -20.68 3.62
N ASP A 34 11.04 -21.05 2.34
CA ASP A 34 11.60 -22.31 1.81
C ASP A 34 13.13 -22.39 1.95
N ASN A 35 13.85 -21.26 1.92
CA ASN A 35 15.29 -21.24 2.16
C ASN A 35 15.64 -21.61 3.62
N PHE A 36 14.66 -21.54 4.52
CA PHE A 36 14.80 -21.79 5.96
C PHE A 36 13.99 -23.00 6.43
N ALA A 37 13.31 -23.74 5.54
CA ALA A 37 13.08 -25.17 5.74
C ALA A 37 14.45 -25.82 6.08
N SER A 38 14.60 -26.96 6.72
CA SER A 38 15.91 -27.43 7.27
C SER A 38 16.60 -26.56 8.36
N SER A 39 16.32 -25.26 8.51
CA SER A 39 16.83 -24.44 9.63
C SER A 39 16.05 -24.68 10.94
N SER A 40 16.52 -24.08 12.03
CA SER A 40 15.85 -24.15 13.33
C SER A 40 14.44 -23.56 13.28
N GLU A 41 13.57 -23.97 14.20
CA GLU A 41 12.21 -23.43 14.30
C GLU A 41 12.20 -21.90 14.48
N ARG A 42 13.13 -21.39 15.29
CA ARG A 42 13.34 -19.96 15.50
C ARG A 42 13.65 -19.25 14.17
N ASP A 43 14.57 -19.79 13.38
CA ASP A 43 14.98 -19.17 12.11
C ASP A 43 13.84 -19.22 11.07
N ARG A 44 13.04 -20.28 11.05
CA ARG A 44 11.83 -20.37 10.22
C ARG A 44 10.81 -19.30 10.58
N LEU A 45 10.52 -19.13 11.87
CA LEU A 45 9.59 -18.10 12.33
C LEU A 45 10.08 -16.70 11.96
N MET A 46 11.38 -16.43 12.13
CA MET A 46 11.99 -15.15 11.72
C MET A 46 11.88 -14.93 10.20
N ALA A 47 12.11 -15.96 9.39
CA ALA A 47 11.97 -15.86 7.94
C ALA A 47 10.52 -15.55 7.52
N VAL A 48 9.53 -16.20 8.14
CA VAL A 48 8.11 -15.93 7.90
C VAL A 48 7.75 -14.49 8.27
N GLN A 49 8.17 -14.02 9.45
CA GLN A 49 7.94 -12.64 9.88
C GLN A 49 8.56 -11.64 8.89
N LYS A 50 9.80 -11.89 8.46
CA LYS A 50 10.50 -11.02 7.51
C LYS A 50 9.83 -11.00 6.14
N ALA A 51 9.39 -12.17 5.65
CA ALA A 51 8.66 -12.27 4.39
C ALA A 51 7.32 -11.51 4.45
N SER A 52 6.61 -11.59 5.58
CA SER A 52 5.38 -10.81 5.79
C SER A 52 5.65 -9.32 5.76
N GLU A 53 6.66 -8.84 6.50
CA GLU A 53 7.05 -7.43 6.53
C GLU A 53 7.40 -6.90 5.12
N ILE A 54 8.14 -7.69 4.32
CA ILE A 54 8.48 -7.35 2.93
C ILE A 54 7.23 -7.24 2.06
N ASN A 55 6.27 -8.14 2.22
CA ASN A 55 5.01 -8.11 1.48
C ASN A 55 4.17 -6.88 1.84
N ASP A 56 4.03 -6.60 3.14
CA ASP A 56 3.25 -5.46 3.64
C ASP A 56 3.86 -4.15 3.15
N ALA A 57 5.18 -4.00 3.29
CA ALA A 57 5.92 -2.85 2.80
C ALA A 57 5.74 -2.66 1.28
N TYR A 58 5.80 -3.74 0.50
CA TYR A 58 5.60 -3.68 -0.94
C TYR A 58 4.18 -3.22 -1.30
N GLN A 59 3.14 -3.76 -0.65
CA GLN A 59 1.75 -3.36 -0.91
C GLN A 59 1.52 -1.88 -0.57
N VAL A 60 2.02 -1.43 0.57
CA VAL A 60 1.90 -0.05 1.03
C VAL A 60 2.60 0.91 0.07
N LEU A 61 3.82 0.61 -0.37
CA LEU A 61 4.55 1.48 -1.28
C LEU A 61 4.06 1.38 -2.73
N LYS A 62 3.48 0.27 -3.16
CA LYS A 62 3.01 0.09 -4.54
C LYS A 62 1.83 1.01 -4.86
N GLN A 63 0.85 1.11 -3.96
CA GLN A 63 -0.34 1.93 -4.19
C GLN A 63 -0.09 3.40 -3.81
N PRO A 64 -0.41 4.37 -4.68
CA PRO A 64 -0.16 5.79 -4.38
C PRO A 64 -0.85 6.29 -3.10
N ILE A 65 -2.12 5.90 -2.87
CA ILE A 65 -2.89 6.35 -1.71
C ILE A 65 -2.25 5.83 -0.41
N SER A 66 -2.00 4.53 -0.29
CA SER A 66 -1.37 3.97 0.91
C SER A 66 0.06 4.46 1.11
N ARG A 67 0.78 4.77 0.03
CA ARG A 67 2.12 5.37 0.13
C ARG A 67 2.04 6.77 0.72
N ALA A 68 1.07 7.58 0.31
CA ALA A 68 0.84 8.90 0.90
C ALA A 68 0.46 8.80 2.38
N GLU A 69 -0.50 7.92 2.72
CA GLU A 69 -0.89 7.64 4.11
C GLU A 69 0.32 7.23 4.95
N TYR A 70 1.17 6.35 4.43
CA TYR A 70 2.37 5.89 5.12
C TYR A 70 3.40 7.00 5.34
N ILE A 71 3.67 7.82 4.31
CA ILE A 71 4.57 8.97 4.44
C ILE A 71 4.04 9.93 5.52
N LEU A 72 2.73 10.20 5.54
CA LEU A 72 2.12 11.06 6.56
C LEU A 72 2.26 10.47 7.96
N ALA A 73 2.01 9.17 8.12
CA ALA A 73 2.15 8.47 9.40
C ALA A 73 3.60 8.51 9.93
N GLU A 74 4.60 8.33 9.06
CA GLU A 74 6.02 8.46 9.41
C GLU A 74 6.39 9.89 9.87
N ASN A 75 5.61 10.90 9.48
CA ASN A 75 5.74 12.29 9.93
C ASN A 75 4.82 12.64 11.11
N GLY A 76 4.16 11.65 11.72
CA GLY A 76 3.28 11.84 12.87
C GLY A 76 1.88 12.35 12.54
N VAL A 77 1.47 12.30 11.26
CA VAL A 77 0.14 12.71 10.81
C VAL A 77 -0.69 11.47 10.49
N ASP A 78 -1.69 11.18 11.33
CA ASP A 78 -2.65 10.09 11.10
C ASP A 78 -3.94 10.62 10.49
N ILE A 79 -4.04 10.52 9.16
CA ILE A 79 -5.22 10.93 8.41
C ILE A 79 -6.38 9.92 8.48
N ARG A 80 -6.16 8.71 9.00
CA ARG A 80 -7.24 7.72 9.18
C ARG A 80 -7.98 7.93 10.50
N ALA A 81 -7.34 8.59 11.47
CA ALA A 81 -7.98 8.96 12.73
C ALA A 81 -8.97 10.13 12.57
N GLU A 82 -8.81 10.98 11.56
CA GLU A 82 -9.68 12.14 11.35
C GLU A 82 -10.73 11.87 10.26
N GLN A 83 -12.01 12.12 10.59
CA GLN A 83 -13.12 12.17 9.64
C GLN A 83 -13.08 13.45 8.78
N GLN A 84 -11.93 13.78 8.19
CA GLN A 84 -11.72 15.03 7.44
C GLN A 84 -12.67 15.17 6.25
N THR A 85 -13.09 14.08 5.61
CA THR A 85 -14.02 14.10 4.47
C THR A 85 -15.38 14.73 4.81
N MET A 86 -15.77 14.78 6.10
CA MET A 86 -17.02 15.41 6.54
C MET A 86 -16.94 16.94 6.63
N GLN A 87 -15.77 17.55 6.44
CA GLN A 87 -15.55 18.98 6.65
C GLN A 87 -15.61 19.83 5.36
N ASP A 88 -15.75 19.20 4.18
CA ASP A 88 -15.89 19.90 2.90
C ASP A 88 -17.25 19.59 2.22
N PRO A 89 -18.28 20.44 2.44
CA PRO A 89 -19.59 20.24 1.84
C PRO A 89 -19.61 20.26 0.31
N MET A 90 -18.69 21.00 -0.34
CA MET A 90 -18.65 21.08 -1.79
C MET A 90 -18.13 19.78 -2.39
N PHE A 91 -17.06 19.22 -1.82
CA PHE A 91 -16.55 17.92 -2.23
C PHE A 91 -17.56 16.79 -2.00
N LEU A 92 -18.32 16.83 -0.89
CA LEU A 92 -19.40 15.87 -0.64
C LEU A 92 -20.52 15.95 -1.66
N MET A 93 -20.92 17.16 -2.07
CA MET A 93 -21.92 17.38 -3.12
C MET A 93 -21.46 16.81 -4.46
N GLU A 94 -20.20 17.07 -4.85
CA GLU A 94 -19.59 16.49 -6.05
C GLU A 94 -19.61 14.95 -6.01
N GLN A 95 -19.28 14.34 -4.86
CA GLN A 95 -19.37 12.88 -4.70
C GLN A 95 -20.79 12.33 -4.84
N MET A 96 -21.81 13.06 -4.39
CA MET A 96 -23.20 12.67 -4.54
C MET A 96 -23.63 12.72 -6.01
N GLU A 97 -23.32 13.82 -6.70
CA GLU A 97 -23.63 14.01 -8.13
C GLU A 97 -22.98 12.91 -8.99
N LEU A 98 -21.70 12.60 -8.75
CA LEU A 98 -21.00 11.52 -9.45
C LEU A 98 -21.61 10.13 -9.21
N ARG A 99 -22.18 9.88 -8.03
CA ARG A 99 -22.89 8.62 -7.73
C ARG A 99 -24.22 8.53 -8.47
N GLU A 100 -24.98 9.62 -8.52
CA GLU A 100 -26.23 9.70 -9.28
C GLU A 100 -25.99 9.47 -10.79
N GLU A 101 -24.93 10.05 -11.34
CA GLU A 101 -24.53 9.83 -12.75
C GLU A 101 -24.21 8.35 -13.02
N LEU A 102 -23.45 7.71 -12.12
CA LEU A 102 -23.09 6.30 -12.25
C LEU A 102 -24.32 5.37 -12.20
N GLU A 103 -25.29 5.66 -11.33
CA GLU A 103 -26.56 4.93 -11.26
C GLU A 103 -27.35 5.08 -12.57
N HIS A 104 -27.43 6.28 -13.14
CA HIS A 104 -28.12 6.54 -14.40
C HIS A 104 -27.50 5.80 -15.59
N ILE A 105 -26.16 5.72 -15.66
CA ILE A 105 -25.47 4.93 -16.70
C ILE A 105 -25.81 3.45 -16.57
N SER A 106 -25.80 2.90 -15.36
CA SER A 106 -26.09 1.47 -15.11
C SER A 106 -27.55 1.08 -15.44
N ALA A 107 -28.46 2.05 -15.44
CA ALA A 107 -29.88 1.86 -15.75
C ALA A 107 -30.23 2.07 -17.24
N SER A 108 -29.25 2.44 -18.09
CA SER A 108 -29.49 2.74 -19.51
C SER A 108 -29.57 1.46 -20.37
N PRO A 109 -30.51 1.35 -21.33
CA PRO A 109 -30.78 0.09 -22.05
C PRO A 109 -29.70 -0.38 -23.04
N ASP A 110 -28.70 0.46 -23.32
CA ASP A 110 -27.60 0.15 -24.25
C ASP A 110 -26.34 -0.42 -23.55
N ALA A 111 -26.39 -0.68 -22.25
CA ALA A 111 -25.35 -1.39 -21.51
C ALA A 111 -25.70 -2.90 -21.43
N SER A 112 -25.51 -3.63 -22.52
CA SER A 112 -25.49 -5.11 -22.55
C SER A 112 -24.37 -5.61 -23.45
#